data_AF-U3TRU5-F1
#
_entry.id   AF-U3TRU5-F1
#
_cell.length_a   1.000
_cell.length_b   1.000
_cell.length_c   1.000
_cell.angle_alpha   90.00
_cell.angle_beta   90.00
_cell.angle_gamma   90.00
#
_symmetry.space_group_name_H-M   'P 1'
#
loop_
_entity.id
_entity.type
_entity.pdbx_description
1 polymer ?
#
loop_
_entity_poly.entity_id
_entity_poly.type
_entity_poly.pdbx_seq_one_letter_code
_entity_poly.pdbx_strand_id
1 'polypeptide(L)'
;MVWDAAGRDIARAEIKFDEAVTSWPTGELVQALKNGDIAIYFRGYKANEGIIEADVRSVSAEQLHIIFSRIQALLSGGKRA
;
A
#
# COMPACT_ATOMS: atom_id res chain seq x y z
N MET A 1 -5.49 -14.88 -13.06
CA MET A 1 -4.19 -15.06 -12.40
C MET A 1 -3.18 -14.27 -13.20
N VAL A 2 -2.57 -13.23 -12.62
CA VAL A 2 -1.66 -12.32 -13.32
C VAL A 2 -0.25 -12.86 -13.20
N TRP A 3 0.38 -13.11 -14.34
CA TRP A 3 1.79 -13.45 -14.46
C TRP A 3 2.59 -12.17 -14.28
N ASP A 4 3.59 -12.16 -13.39
CA ASP A 4 4.53 -11.04 -13.42
C ASP A 4 5.38 -11.10 -14.70
N ALA A 5 5.98 -9.97 -15.12
CA ALA A 5 6.73 -9.89 -16.38
C ALA A 5 7.92 -10.87 -16.49
N ALA A 6 8.27 -11.57 -15.40
CA ALA A 6 9.31 -12.57 -15.33
C ALA A 6 8.76 -14.02 -15.37
N GLY A 7 7.46 -14.22 -15.56
CA GLY A 7 6.83 -15.53 -15.66
C GLY A 7 6.72 -16.29 -14.33
N ARG A 8 6.88 -15.60 -13.19
CA ARG A 8 6.72 -16.24 -11.88
C ARG A 8 5.24 -16.29 -11.53
N ASP A 9 4.82 -17.38 -10.88
CA ASP A 9 3.47 -17.53 -10.33
C ASP A 9 3.29 -16.67 -9.08
N ILE A 10 3.22 -15.35 -9.31
CA ILE A 10 3.12 -14.31 -8.30
C ILE A 10 1.95 -13.42 -8.67
N ALA A 11 0.79 -13.67 -8.04
CA ALA A 11 -0.30 -12.71 -8.07
C ALA A 11 -0.02 -11.57 -7.07
N ARG A 12 0.03 -10.34 -7.57
CA ARG A 12 0.05 -9.12 -6.75
C ARG A 12 -1.24 -8.34 -6.96
N ALA A 13 -1.72 -7.71 -5.91
CA ALA A 13 -2.79 -6.73 -6.01
C ALA A 13 -2.17 -5.35 -6.27
N GLU A 14 -2.61 -4.68 -7.32
CA GLU A 14 -2.29 -3.26 -7.51
C GLU A 14 -3.32 -2.42 -6.74
N ILE A 15 -2.83 -1.43 -5.99
CA ILE A 15 -3.65 -0.44 -5.31
C ILE A 15 -3.26 0.92 -5.87
N LYS A 16 -4.24 1.62 -6.45
CA LYS A 16 -4.08 2.98 -6.95
C LYS A 16 -4.68 3.97 -5.96
N PHE A 17 -3.89 4.94 -5.54
CA PHE A 17 -4.36 6.07 -4.75
C PHE A 17 -4.57 7.25 -5.66
N ASP A 18 -5.77 7.81 -5.62
CA ASP A 18 -6.05 9.12 -6.20
C ASP A 18 -5.65 10.18 -5.17
N GLU A 19 -4.50 10.81 -5.38
CA GLU A 19 -3.94 11.78 -4.44
C GLU A 19 -4.83 13.02 -4.27
N ALA A 20 -5.68 13.33 -5.26
CA ALA A 20 -6.65 14.41 -5.16
C ALA A 20 -7.80 14.05 -4.20
N VAL A 21 -8.14 12.76 -4.10
CA VAL A 21 -9.18 12.26 -3.17
C VAL A 21 -8.59 12.01 -1.79
N THR A 22 -7.41 11.41 -1.72
CA THR A 22 -6.79 11.05 -0.44
C THR A 22 -6.16 12.23 0.27
N SER A 23 -5.80 13.31 -0.46
CA SER A 23 -4.96 14.41 0.06
C SER A 23 -3.59 13.95 0.59
N TRP A 24 -3.13 12.78 0.14
CA TRP A 24 -1.85 12.18 0.50
C TRP A 24 -1.04 11.85 -0.76
N PRO A 25 0.20 12.33 -0.88
CA PRO A 25 1.14 11.78 -1.83
C PRO A 25 1.37 10.30 -1.52
N THR A 26 1.26 9.45 -2.54
CA THR A 26 1.36 7.99 -2.40
C THR A 26 2.71 7.57 -1.84
N GLY A 27 3.78 8.27 -2.26
CA GLY A 27 5.12 8.08 -1.70
C GLY A 27 5.19 8.36 -0.19
N GLU A 28 4.56 9.44 0.28
CA GLU A 28 4.50 9.78 1.72
C GLU A 28 3.67 8.76 2.50
N LEU A 29 2.54 8.33 1.94
CA LEU A 29 1.69 7.29 2.54
C LEU A 29 2.48 5.99 2.74
N VAL A 30 3.23 5.55 1.73
CA VAL A 30 4.08 4.35 1.80
C VAL A 30 5.20 4.51 2.85
N GLN A 31 5.82 5.69 2.94
CA GLN A 31 6.82 5.94 3.98
C GLN A 31 6.22 5.92 5.38
N ALA A 32 5.02 6.51 5.57
CA ALA A 32 4.32 6.49 6.84
C ALA A 32 3.95 5.05 7.27
N LEU A 33 3.48 4.22 6.33
CA LEU A 33 3.21 2.81 6.56
C LEU A 33 4.47 2.00 6.92
N LYS A 34 5.60 2.32 6.29
CA LYS A 34 6.90 1.68 6.57
C LYS A 34 7.45 2.06 7.95
N ASN A 35 7.26 3.30 8.38
CA ASN A 35 7.85 3.85 9.60
C ASN A 35 6.90 3.87 10.80
N GLY A 36 5.69 3.33 10.67
CA GLY A 36 4.74 3.20 11.77
C GLY A 36 5.11 2.11 12.77
N ASP A 37 4.32 2.01 13.85
CA ASP A 37 4.52 1.03 14.93
C ASP A 37 4.62 -0.41 14.42
N ILE A 38 3.86 -0.72 13.37
CA ILE A 38 3.98 -1.94 12.58
C ILE A 38 4.50 -1.53 11.21
N ALA A 39 5.72 -1.94 10.89
CA ALA A 39 6.34 -1.65 9.60
C ALA A 39 5.66 -2.45 8.49
N ILE A 40 5.00 -1.76 7.56
CA ILE A 40 4.31 -2.35 6.41
C ILE A 40 5.09 -1.97 5.14
N TYR A 41 5.49 -2.99 4.37
CA TYR A 41 6.28 -2.80 3.16
C TYR A 41 5.44 -3.13 1.92
N PHE A 42 5.45 -2.22 0.95
CA PHE A 42 4.89 -2.43 -0.38
C PHE A 42 5.97 -2.33 -1.44
N ARG A 43 5.71 -2.92 -2.60
CA ARG A 43 6.52 -2.66 -3.78
C ARG A 43 6.07 -1.33 -4.39
N GLY A 44 6.92 -0.32 -4.24
CA GLY A 44 6.64 1.06 -4.64
C GLY A 44 7.31 1.50 -5.96
N TYR A 45 7.65 0.60 -6.88
CA TYR A 45 8.31 0.97 -8.13
C TYR A 45 7.49 1.94 -9.00
N LYS A 46 6.17 2.02 -8.79
CA LYS A 46 5.22 2.93 -9.46
C LYS A 46 4.59 3.95 -8.49
N ALA A 47 5.19 4.18 -7.32
CA ALA A 47 4.61 5.06 -6.31
C ALA A 47 4.45 6.51 -6.78
N ASN A 48 5.31 6.95 -7.70
CA ASN A 48 5.21 8.24 -8.41
C ASN A 48 4.01 8.32 -9.37
N GLU A 49 3.43 7.19 -9.77
CA GLU A 49 2.20 7.11 -10.57
C GLU A 49 0.96 6.90 -9.69
N GLY A 50 1.11 7.00 -8.37
CA GLY A 50 0.06 6.72 -7.40
C GLY A 50 -0.27 5.24 -7.23
N ILE A 51 0.61 4.34 -7.69
CA ILE A 51 0.35 2.88 -7.69
C ILE A 51 1.35 2.16 -6.79
N ILE A 52 0.84 1.24 -5.97
CA ILE A 52 1.64 0.29 -5.21
C ILE A 52 1.21 -1.15 -5.51
N GLU A 53 2.15 -2.08 -5.36
CA GLU A 53 1.87 -3.52 -5.46
C GLU A 53 1.93 -4.17 -4.06
N ALA A 54 0.88 -4.90 -3.71
CA ALA A 54 0.80 -5.72 -2.52
C ALA A 54 1.01 -7.20 -2.88
N ASP A 55 2.04 -7.82 -2.32
CA ASP A 55 2.24 -9.27 -2.37
C ASP A 55 1.52 -9.92 -1.18
N VAL A 56 0.36 -10.50 -1.43
CA VAL A 56 -0.53 -11.04 -0.39
C VAL A 56 -0.22 -12.48 0.00
N ARG A 57 0.69 -13.16 -0.73
CA ARG A 57 0.94 -14.59 -0.54
C ARG A 57 1.53 -14.94 0.83
N SER A 58 2.21 -13.97 1.44
CA SER A 58 2.84 -14.11 2.75
C SER A 58 2.08 -13.37 3.86
N VAL A 59 0.81 -13.04 3.65
CA VAL A 59 0.01 -12.22 4.56
C VAL A 59 -1.22 -13.00 5.02
N SER A 60 -1.39 -13.14 6.33
CA SER A 60 -2.58 -13.75 6.94
C SER A 60 -3.79 -12.81 6.92
N ALA A 61 -4.99 -13.35 7.13
CA ALA A 61 -6.22 -12.55 7.22
C ALA A 61 -6.14 -11.47 8.32
N GLU A 62 -5.53 -11.78 9.46
CA GLU A 62 -5.32 -10.83 10.55
C GLU A 62 -4.38 -9.70 10.13
N GLN A 63 -3.27 -10.04 9.45
CA GLN A 63 -2.33 -9.04 8.94
C GLN A 63 -2.96 -8.16 7.85
N LEU A 64 -3.85 -8.71 7.01
CA LEU A 64 -4.62 -7.91 6.05
C LEU A 64 -5.51 -6.88 6.76
N HIS A 65 -6.13 -7.26 7.88
CA HIS A 65 -6.93 -6.33 8.69
C HIS A 65 -6.07 -5.24 9.33
N ILE A 66 -4.86 -5.56 9.78
CA ILE A 66 -3.88 -4.58 10.28
C ILE A 66 -3.51 -3.60 9.17
N ILE A 67 -3.17 -4.09 7.97
CA ILE A 67 -2.81 -3.25 6.82
C ILE A 67 -3.96 -2.30 6.49
N PHE A 68 -5.19 -2.81 6.39
CA PHE A 68 -6.38 -2.00 6.16
C PHE A 68 -6.55 -0.90 7.21
N SER A 69 -6.48 -1.27 8.49
CA SER A 69 -6.69 -0.34 9.60
C SER A 69 -5.64 0.77 9.64
N ARG A 70 -4.37 0.45 9.31
CA ARG A 70 -3.29 1.45 9.25
C ARG A 70 -3.45 2.39 8.05
N ILE A 71 -3.83 1.88 6.88
CA ILE A 71 -4.14 2.72 5.72
C ILE A 71 -5.30 3.65 6.06
N GLN A 72 -6.39 3.11 6.61
CA GLN A 72 -7.57 3.89 6.99
C GLN A 72 -7.21 4.99 8.00
N ALA A 73 -6.45 4.66 9.04
CA ALA A 73 -6.03 5.62 10.07
C ALA A 73 -5.23 6.80 9.48
N LEU A 74 -4.31 6.55 8.54
CA LEU A 74 -3.54 7.61 7.87
C LEU A 74 -4.45 8.48 7.01
N LEU A 75 -5.36 7.87 6.25
CA LEU A 75 -6.28 8.59 5.36
C LEU A 75 -7.35 9.37 6.14
N SER A 76 -7.83 8.88 7.27
CA SER A 76 -8.84 9.54 8.10
C SER A 76 -8.26 10.56 9.08
N GLY A 77 -7.01 10.35 9.52
CA GLY A 77 -6.32 11.21 10.49
C GLY A 77 -5.57 12.39 9.86
N GLY A 78 -5.40 12.39 8.55
CA GLY A 78 -4.60 13.39 7.82
C GLY A 78 -5.38 14.60 7.31
N LYS A 79 -6.04 15.36 8.18
CA LYS A 79 -6.13 16.82 7.94
C LYS A 79 -4.88 17.43 8.57
N ARG A 80 -3.93 17.84 7.73
CA ARG A 80 -2.86 18.74 8.19
C ARG A 80 -3.54 20.02 8.69
N ALA A 81 -3.27 20.37 9.95
CA ALA A 81 -3.43 21.73 10.45
C ALA A 81 -2.42 22.66 9.75
#